data_AF-A0A973W2N1-F1
#
_entry.id   AF-A0A973W2N1-F1
#
_cell.length_a   1.000
_cell.length_b   1.000
_cell.length_c   1.000
_cell.angle_alpha   90.00
_cell.angle_beta   90.00
_cell.angle_gamma   90.00
#
_symmetry.space_group_name_H-M   'P 1'
#
loop_
_entity.id
_entity.type
_entity.pdbx_description
1 polymer ?
#
loop_
_entity_poly.entity_id
_entity_poly.type
_entity_poly.pdbx_seq_one_letter_code
_entity_poly.pdbx_strand_id
1 'polypeptide(L)'
;MTVRSYTILEMLGAVRRLPAQMPESDTLPTGGYQTHQQHWVTWLSEYDGPGGYGRNSWDVDARSVYARLCNAYMIVYLNEAAGADPAAIRQTIREIFAKGNNRAQTEAKIARERHPWDGLTKLLFR
;
A
#
# COMPACT_ATOMS: atom_id res chain seq x y z
N MET A 1 11.08 3.86 -22.79
CA MET A 1 11.71 3.02 -21.73
C MET A 1 10.62 2.14 -21.14
N THR A 2 10.74 0.83 -21.26
CA THR A 2 9.77 -0.12 -20.70
C THR A 2 9.99 -0.19 -19.19
N VAL A 3 9.03 0.25 -18.39
CA VAL A 3 9.10 0.12 -16.93
C VAL A 3 9.06 -1.36 -16.59
N ARG A 4 10.05 -1.87 -15.82
CA ARG A 4 10.06 -3.26 -15.33
C ARG A 4 8.76 -3.53 -14.59
N SER A 5 8.08 -4.62 -14.93
CA SER A 5 6.96 -5.14 -14.14
C SER A 5 7.50 -6.00 -12.99
N TYR A 6 6.81 -5.97 -11.85
CA TYR A 6 7.13 -6.74 -10.66
C TYR A 6 5.99 -7.71 -10.37
N THR A 7 6.35 -8.94 -10.04
CA THR A 7 5.39 -9.98 -9.63
C THR A 7 4.85 -9.71 -8.22
N ILE A 8 3.70 -10.30 -7.91
CA ILE A 8 3.12 -10.25 -6.56
C ILE A 8 4.06 -10.91 -5.54
N LEU A 9 4.77 -11.98 -5.92
CA LEU A 9 5.75 -12.63 -5.06
C LEU A 9 6.95 -11.74 -4.74
N GLU A 10 7.44 -10.97 -5.72
CA GLU A 10 8.48 -9.95 -5.46
C GLU A 10 7.96 -8.89 -4.49
N MET A 11 6.72 -8.41 -4.66
CA MET A 11 6.10 -7.44 -3.76
C MET A 11 5.93 -7.99 -2.34
N LEU A 12 5.44 -9.23 -2.20
CA LEU A 12 5.29 -9.91 -0.92
C LEU A 12 6.65 -10.08 -0.22
N GLY A 13 7.68 -10.49 -0.96
CA GLY A 13 9.04 -10.60 -0.46
C GLY A 13 9.58 -9.25 0.03
N ALA A 14 9.33 -8.17 -0.69
CA ALA A 14 9.72 -6.82 -0.30
C ALA A 14 8.99 -6.36 0.98
N VAL A 15 7.67 -6.51 1.05
CA VAL A 15 6.86 -6.14 2.22
C VAL A 15 7.31 -6.88 3.47
N ARG A 16 7.63 -8.18 3.38
CA ARG A 16 8.11 -8.97 4.52
C ARG A 16 9.43 -8.45 5.11
N ARG A 17 10.23 -7.73 4.33
CA ARG A 17 11.50 -7.12 4.81
C ARG A 17 11.32 -5.73 5.42
N LEU A 18 10.15 -5.12 5.28
CA LEU A 18 9.87 -3.81 5.85
C LEU A 18 9.72 -3.88 7.38
N PRO A 19 10.02 -2.80 8.12
CA PRO A 19 9.72 -2.71 9.54
C PRO A 19 8.23 -2.90 9.81
N ALA A 20 7.87 -3.65 10.86
CA ALA A 20 6.48 -3.89 11.20
C ALA A 20 5.76 -2.64 11.75
N GLN A 21 6.52 -1.72 12.34
CA GLN A 21 6.06 -0.49 12.99
C GLN A 21 6.70 0.71 12.31
N MET A 22 5.93 1.79 12.18
CA MET A 22 6.36 3.04 11.56
C MET A 22 5.74 4.25 12.28
N PRO A 23 6.50 5.33 12.53
CA PRO A 23 6.05 6.43 13.38
C PRO A 23 4.74 7.10 12.95
N GLU A 24 4.55 7.33 11.66
CA GLU A 24 3.40 8.10 11.17
C GLU A 24 2.20 7.19 10.89
N SER A 25 2.40 6.07 10.19
CA SER A 25 1.30 5.16 9.82
C SER A 25 0.76 4.32 10.96
N ASP A 26 1.51 4.08 12.04
CA ASP A 26 0.99 3.41 13.24
C ASP A 26 -0.06 4.25 13.99
N THR A 27 -0.17 5.55 13.68
CA THR A 27 -1.26 6.39 14.18
C THR A 27 -2.60 6.14 13.48
N LEU A 28 -2.59 5.38 12.37
CA LEU A 28 -3.75 5.12 11.53
C LEU A 28 -4.41 3.77 11.87
N PRO A 29 -5.75 3.65 11.73
CA PRO A 29 -6.43 2.39 11.97
C PRO A 29 -5.92 1.23 11.08
N THR A 30 -5.56 0.10 11.70
CA THR A 30 -5.05 -1.08 10.99
C THR A 30 -6.14 -1.97 10.41
N GLY A 31 -7.42 -1.73 10.75
CA GLY A 31 -8.54 -2.54 10.28
C GLY A 31 -8.65 -3.91 10.95
N GLY A 32 -8.19 -4.04 12.20
CA GLY A 32 -8.25 -5.29 12.99
C GLY A 32 -6.98 -6.15 12.92
N TYR A 33 -5.98 -5.73 12.14
CA TYR A 33 -4.67 -6.35 12.09
C TYR A 33 -3.74 -5.82 13.19
N GLN A 34 -2.73 -6.60 13.58
CA GLN A 34 -1.74 -6.18 14.57
C GLN A 34 -0.87 -5.03 14.05
N THR A 35 -0.50 -5.09 12.76
CA THR A 35 0.28 -4.03 12.09
C THR A 35 -0.17 -3.85 10.63
N HIS A 36 0.14 -2.71 10.03
CA HIS A 36 -0.07 -2.49 8.60
C HIS A 36 0.79 -3.42 7.73
N GLN A 37 1.98 -3.79 8.20
CA GLN A 37 2.81 -4.82 7.55
C GLN A 37 2.06 -6.15 7.45
N GLN A 38 1.49 -6.61 8.58
CA GLN A 38 0.73 -7.85 8.63
C GLN A 38 -0.47 -7.78 7.68
N HIS A 39 -1.19 -6.67 7.66
CA HIS A 39 -2.30 -6.46 6.74
C HIS A 39 -1.87 -6.62 5.28
N TRP A 40 -0.74 -6.01 4.88
CA TRP A 40 -0.19 -6.19 3.53
C TRP A 40 0.21 -7.64 3.23
N VAL A 41 0.88 -8.31 4.16
CA VAL A 41 1.31 -9.70 3.99
C VAL A 41 0.09 -10.61 3.81
N THR A 42 -0.95 -10.45 4.64
CA THR A 42 -2.19 -11.20 4.50
C THR A 42 -2.84 -10.92 3.15
N TRP A 43 -3.03 -9.65 2.78
CA TRP A 43 -3.65 -9.27 1.50
C TRP A 43 -2.92 -9.85 0.28
N LEU A 44 -1.59 -9.79 0.26
CA LEU A 44 -0.77 -10.30 -0.84
C LEU A 44 -0.72 -11.82 -0.89
N SER A 45 -0.92 -12.51 0.23
CA SER A 45 -0.92 -13.97 0.29
C SER A 45 -2.19 -14.60 -0.29
N GLU A 46 -3.25 -13.82 -0.54
CA GLU A 46 -4.51 -14.29 -1.10
C GLU A 46 -4.59 -14.25 -2.64
N TYR A 47 -3.48 -13.95 -3.33
CA TYR A 47 -3.44 -13.82 -4.79
C TYR A 47 -3.20 -15.15 -5.54
N ASP A 48 -3.36 -16.28 -4.86
CA ASP A 48 -3.48 -17.61 -5.46
C ASP A 48 -4.92 -17.94 -5.89
N GLY A 49 -5.87 -17.02 -5.68
CA GLY A 49 -7.26 -17.14 -6.11
C GLY A 49 -8.09 -15.87 -5.85
N PRO A 50 -9.43 -15.98 -5.78
CA PRO A 50 -10.30 -14.85 -5.48
C PRO A 50 -10.05 -14.18 -4.12
N GLY A 51 -9.46 -14.92 -3.15
CA GLY A 51 -9.25 -14.48 -1.77
C GLY A 51 -10.54 -14.16 -1.01
N GLY A 52 -10.41 -13.56 0.18
CA GLY A 52 -11.56 -13.22 1.03
C GLY A 52 -12.50 -12.18 0.43
N TYR A 53 -12.05 -11.46 -0.59
CA TYR A 53 -12.77 -10.35 -1.23
C TYR A 53 -13.43 -10.73 -2.58
N GLY A 54 -13.40 -12.01 -2.97
CA GLY A 54 -14.06 -12.48 -4.19
C GLY A 54 -13.56 -11.80 -5.46
N ARG A 55 -12.25 -11.64 -5.61
CA ARG A 55 -11.63 -10.94 -6.75
C ARG A 55 -11.96 -11.65 -8.07
N ASN A 56 -12.38 -10.89 -9.08
CA ASN A 56 -12.65 -11.40 -10.44
C ASN A 56 -11.39 -11.77 -11.24
N SER A 57 -10.22 -11.28 -10.84
CA SER A 57 -8.92 -11.62 -11.44
C SER A 57 -7.81 -11.50 -10.39
N TRP A 58 -6.93 -12.50 -10.36
CA TRP A 58 -5.79 -12.60 -9.43
C TRP A 58 -4.45 -12.80 -10.13
N ASP A 59 -4.44 -13.25 -11.40
CA ASP A 59 -3.25 -13.26 -12.26
C ASP A 59 -2.96 -11.84 -12.79
N VAL A 60 -2.33 -11.02 -11.96
CA VAL A 60 -1.99 -9.63 -12.25
C VAL A 60 -0.62 -9.27 -11.68
N ASP A 61 -0.04 -8.16 -12.12
CA ASP A 61 1.22 -7.66 -11.59
C ASP A 61 1.06 -6.83 -10.30
N ALA A 62 2.18 -6.57 -9.62
CA ALA A 62 2.19 -5.80 -8.38
C ALA A 62 1.66 -4.35 -8.56
N ARG A 63 1.84 -3.77 -9.75
CA ARG A 63 1.27 -2.45 -10.10
C ARG A 63 -0.25 -2.49 -10.03
N SER A 64 -0.85 -3.54 -10.59
CA SER A 64 -2.29 -3.75 -10.59
C SER A 64 -2.82 -3.99 -9.17
N VAL A 65 -2.09 -4.73 -8.34
CA VAL A 65 -2.41 -4.88 -6.90
C VAL A 65 -2.43 -3.53 -6.20
N TYR A 66 -1.38 -2.73 -6.37
CA TYR A 66 -1.29 -1.39 -5.77
C TYR A 66 -2.43 -0.46 -6.23
N ALA A 67 -2.78 -0.50 -7.51
CA ALA A 67 -3.86 0.30 -8.08
C ALA A 67 -5.24 -0.08 -7.54
N ARG A 68 -5.49 -1.37 -7.27
CA ARG A 68 -6.77 -1.91 -6.79
C ARG A 68 -7.02 -1.69 -5.30
N LEU A 69 -5.96 -1.45 -4.52
CA LEU A 69 -6.07 -1.35 -3.07
C LEU A 69 -7.00 -0.19 -2.65
N CYS A 70 -8.10 -0.50 -1.98
CA CYS A 70 -9.04 0.50 -1.44
C CYS A 70 -8.79 0.79 0.05
N ASN A 71 -7.53 0.81 0.47
CA ASN A 71 -7.15 1.16 1.83
C ASN A 71 -6.00 2.18 1.79
N ALA A 72 -6.32 3.43 2.14
CA ALA A 72 -5.37 4.53 2.12
C ALA A 72 -4.26 4.35 3.16
N TYR A 73 -4.58 3.80 4.33
CA TYR A 73 -3.64 3.67 5.45
C TYR A 73 -2.56 2.64 5.14
N MET A 74 -2.95 1.53 4.49
CA MET A 74 -1.99 0.57 3.94
C MET A 74 -1.07 1.22 2.90
N ILE A 75 -1.59 2.09 2.02
CA ILE A 75 -0.76 2.81 1.03
C ILE A 75 0.24 3.75 1.72
N VAL A 76 -0.20 4.48 2.74
CA VAL A 76 0.66 5.36 3.55
C VAL A 76 1.79 4.56 4.20
N TYR A 77 1.45 3.49 4.93
CA TYR A 77 2.43 2.61 5.55
C TYR A 77 3.45 2.08 4.55
N LEU A 78 3.00 1.57 3.39
CA LEU A 78 3.90 0.96 2.41
C LEU A 78 4.96 1.95 1.93
N ASN A 79 4.57 3.20 1.71
CA ASN A 79 5.48 4.25 1.25
C ASN A 79 6.40 4.74 2.37
N GLU A 80 5.87 4.92 3.58
CA GLU A 80 6.67 5.32 4.75
C GLU A 80 7.75 4.27 5.04
N ALA A 81 7.35 3.00 5.13
CA ALA A 81 8.24 1.88 5.40
C ALA A 81 9.27 1.64 4.29
N ALA A 82 8.90 1.92 3.02
CA ALA A 82 9.84 1.88 1.90
C ALA A 82 10.88 3.03 1.94
N GLY A 83 10.68 4.04 2.79
CA GLY A 83 11.62 5.15 2.99
C GLY A 83 11.22 6.45 2.28
N ALA A 84 9.93 6.68 2.04
CA ALA A 84 9.45 7.98 1.59
C ALA A 84 9.71 9.07 2.64
N ASP A 85 9.82 10.32 2.20
CA ASP A 85 10.02 11.47 3.08
C ASP A 85 8.90 11.57 4.15
N PRO A 86 9.24 11.56 5.46
CA PRO A 86 8.27 11.69 6.54
C PRO A 86 7.38 12.95 6.43
N ALA A 87 7.90 14.06 5.88
CA ALA A 87 7.08 15.26 5.69
C ALA A 87 6.00 15.05 4.62
N ALA A 88 6.32 14.33 3.54
CA ALA A 88 5.36 13.93 2.53
C ALA A 88 4.30 12.98 3.10
N ILE A 89 4.71 12.00 3.92
CA ILE A 89 3.80 11.07 4.61
C ILE A 89 2.81 11.82 5.51
N ARG A 90 3.29 12.70 6.39
CA ARG A 90 2.41 13.53 7.23
C ARG A 90 1.45 14.38 6.42
N GLN A 91 1.92 14.95 5.31
CA GLN A 91 1.07 15.74 4.42
C GLN A 91 -0.02 14.88 3.77
N THR A 92 0.29 13.65 3.35
CA THR A 92 -0.68 12.70 2.82
C THR A 92 -1.74 12.35 3.86
N ILE A 93 -1.34 12.04 5.09
CA ILE A 93 -2.26 11.76 6.20
C ILE A 93 -3.21 12.93 6.42
N ARG A 94 -2.68 14.16 6.50
CA ARG A 94 -3.52 15.38 6.65
C ARG A 94 -4.53 15.53 5.52
N GLU A 95 -4.14 15.27 4.28
CA GLU A 95 -5.05 15.40 3.14
C GLU A 95 -6.12 14.31 3.10
N ILE A 96 -5.78 13.07 3.47
CA ILE A 96 -6.75 11.98 3.63
C ILE A 96 -7.84 12.41 4.61
N PHE A 97 -7.47 12.91 5.80
CA PHE A 97 -8.46 13.36 6.79
C PHE A 97 -9.24 14.60 6.35
N ALA A 98 -8.62 15.53 5.62
CA ALA A 98 -9.28 16.76 5.19
C ALA A 98 -10.23 16.57 3.99
N LYS A 99 -9.93 15.63 3.09
CA LYS A 99 -10.63 15.50 1.78
C LYS A 99 -11.20 14.11 1.51
N GLY A 100 -10.85 13.11 2.31
CA GLY A 100 -11.28 11.73 2.14
C GLY A 100 -12.76 11.50 2.36
N ASN A 101 -13.41 12.34 3.19
CA ASN A 101 -14.83 12.28 3.52
C ASN A 101 -15.30 10.89 3.98
N ASN A 102 -14.45 10.14 4.69
CA ASN A 102 -14.68 8.77 5.17
C ASN A 102 -15.04 7.77 4.05
N ARG A 103 -14.59 8.03 2.81
CA ARG A 103 -14.83 7.16 1.66
C ARG A 103 -13.52 6.48 1.27
N ALA A 104 -13.42 5.18 1.54
CA ALA A 104 -12.21 4.38 1.32
C ALA A 104 -11.60 4.54 -0.10
N GLN A 105 -12.43 4.60 -1.15
CA GLN A 105 -11.96 4.84 -2.52
C GLN A 105 -11.38 6.24 -2.73
N THR A 106 -11.98 7.26 -2.10
CA THR A 106 -11.53 8.66 -2.18
C THR A 106 -10.20 8.83 -1.43
N GLU A 107 -10.10 8.27 -0.23
CA GLU A 107 -8.88 8.27 0.58
C GLU A 107 -7.74 7.54 -0.14
N ALA A 108 -8.01 6.36 -0.70
CA ALA A 108 -7.00 5.58 -1.42
C ALA A 108 -6.56 6.30 -2.71
N LYS A 109 -7.46 7.03 -3.38
CA LYS A 109 -7.11 7.90 -4.51
C LYS A 109 -6.14 8.99 -4.08
N ILE A 110 -6.44 9.73 -3.00
CA ILE A 110 -5.55 10.78 -2.45
C ILE A 110 -4.16 10.21 -2.15
N ALA A 111 -4.11 9.05 -1.48
CA ALA A 111 -2.85 8.40 -1.14
C ALA A 111 -2.02 8.03 -2.39
N ARG A 112 -2.65 7.45 -3.43
CA ARG A 112 -1.95 7.10 -4.68
C ARG A 112 -1.52 8.31 -5.51
N GLU A 113 -2.27 9.40 -5.50
CA GLU A 113 -1.89 10.63 -6.21
C GLU A 113 -0.60 11.23 -5.62
N ARG A 114 -0.43 11.14 -4.29
CA ARG A 114 0.82 11.57 -3.62
C ARG A 114 1.93 10.54 -3.68
N HIS A 115 1.56 9.26 -3.75
CA HIS A 115 2.50 8.14 -3.77
C HIS A 115 2.25 7.27 -5.00
N PRO A 116 2.67 7.72 -6.20
CA PRO A 116 2.48 6.94 -7.41
C PRO A 116 3.37 5.68 -7.40
N TRP A 117 2.91 4.64 -8.11
CA TRP A 117 3.64 3.37 -8.26
C TRP A 117 5.10 3.56 -8.69
N ASP A 118 5.35 4.48 -9.63
CA ASP A 118 6.70 4.72 -10.16
C ASP A 118 7.65 5.34 -9.11
N GLY A 119 7.11 6.05 -8.12
CA GLY A 119 7.88 6.53 -6.96
C GLY A 119 8.16 5.38 -5.98
N LEU A 120 7.12 4.61 -5.66
CA LEU A 120 7.21 3.48 -4.74
C LEU A 120 8.22 2.42 -5.21
N THR A 121 8.22 2.08 -6.51
CA THR A 121 9.12 1.03 -7.04
C THR A 121 10.60 1.31 -6.81
N LYS A 122 11.01 2.59 -6.86
CA LYS A 122 12.39 3.02 -6.61
C LYS A 122 12.81 2.85 -5.14
N LEU A 123 11.84 2.86 -4.23
CA LEU A 123 12.05 2.74 -2.79
C LEU A 123 11.96 1.28 -2.33
N LEU A 124 10.94 0.57 -2.82
CA LEU A 124 10.57 -0.77 -2.34
C LEU A 124 11.43 -1.90 -2.91
N PHE A 125 11.86 -1.80 -4.17
CA PHE A 125 12.59 -2.87 -4.88
C PHE A 125 14.08 -2.56 -5.11
N ARG A 126 14.66 -1.73 -4.23
CA ARG A 126 16.10 -1.46 -4.21
C ARG A 126 16.92 -2.65 -3.73
#